data_AF-A0A401SGM9-F1
#
_entry.id   AF-A0A401SGM9-F1
#
_cell.length_a   1.000
_cell.length_b   1.000
_cell.length_c   1.000
_cell.angle_alpha   90.00
_cell.angle_beta   90.00
_cell.angle_gamma   90.00
#
_symmetry.space_group_name_H-M   'P 1'
#
loop_
_entity.id
_entity.type
_entity.pdbx_description
1 polymer ?
#
loop_
_entity_poly.entity_id
_entity_poly.type
_entity_poly.pdbx_seq_one_letter_code
_entity_poly.pdbx_strand_id
1 'polypeptide(L)'
;MRAAAAKRGQTRLESSEQVFYSRYTGSARTGLVMTMEIAAAVGFVSRLLRNTGLVSPGQLQIFSHSLQDALAEHYKHHWFPDKPCKGSGYRCIRINHKMDPLIGKAANRIGLSSQQLFKLLPSELTLWVDPYEVSYRIGEDGSICVLYEAPPANNLGMLTCKNELMGRTSPSKNYWMAVSS
;
A
#
# COMPACT_ATOMS: atom_id res chain seq x y z
N MET A 1 -54.57 1.10 32.05
CA MET A 1 -53.65 1.21 30.89
C MET A 1 -52.29 1.69 31.36
N ARG A 2 -51.23 0.87 31.27
CA ARG A 2 -49.84 1.34 31.12
C ARG A 2 -49.10 0.33 30.25
N ALA A 3 -48.76 0.74 29.03
CA ALA A 3 -47.99 -0.05 28.08
C ALA A 3 -46.50 0.06 28.41
N ALA A 4 -45.79 -1.06 28.41
CA ALA A 4 -44.33 -1.11 28.46
C ALA A 4 -43.77 -1.03 27.03
N ALA A 5 -42.96 0.00 26.75
CA ALA A 5 -42.29 0.15 25.47
C ALA A 5 -40.99 -0.68 25.44
N ALA A 6 -40.95 -1.68 24.57
CA ALA A 6 -39.76 -2.45 24.27
C ALA A 6 -38.73 -1.59 23.53
N LYS A 7 -37.55 -1.39 24.12
CA LYS A 7 -36.40 -0.79 23.42
C LYS A 7 -35.80 -1.83 22.48
N ARG A 8 -36.05 -1.66 21.18
CA ARG A 8 -35.37 -2.40 20.10
C ARG A 8 -33.87 -2.08 20.17
N GLY A 9 -33.05 -3.13 20.24
CA GLY A 9 -31.61 -3.04 20.08
C GLY A 9 -31.27 -2.63 18.67
N GLN A 10 -30.69 -1.44 18.53
CA GLN A 10 -30.17 -0.93 17.27
C GLN A 10 -28.72 -1.41 17.15
N THR A 11 -28.48 -2.53 16.47
CA THR A 11 -27.13 -2.92 16.07
C THR A 11 -26.69 -1.97 14.95
N ARG A 12 -25.80 -1.04 15.30
CA ARG A 12 -25.16 -0.11 14.37
C ARG A 12 -24.29 -0.92 13.40
N LEU A 13 -24.64 -0.92 12.11
CA LEU A 13 -23.73 -1.34 11.05
C LEU A 13 -22.59 -0.32 11.00
N GLU A 14 -21.45 -0.64 11.60
CA GLU A 14 -20.26 0.21 11.51
C GLU A 14 -19.69 0.14 10.09
N SER A 15 -19.32 1.29 9.51
CA SER A 15 -18.74 1.35 8.17
C SER A 15 -17.43 0.56 8.15
N SER A 16 -17.10 -0.04 7.00
CA SER A 16 -15.83 -0.75 6.82
C SER A 16 -14.61 0.11 7.12
N GLU A 17 -14.73 1.44 6.95
CA GLU A 17 -13.70 2.42 7.31
C GLU A 17 -13.56 2.59 8.83
N GLN A 18 -14.66 2.57 9.60
CA GLN A 18 -14.60 2.65 11.06
C GLN A 18 -14.06 1.37 11.68
N VAL A 19 -14.46 0.20 11.15
CA VAL A 19 -13.91 -1.09 11.56
C VAL A 19 -12.42 -1.17 11.22
N PHE A 20 -12.00 -0.60 10.08
CA PHE A 20 -10.60 -0.47 9.69
C PHE A 20 -9.81 0.37 10.71
N TYR A 21 -10.24 1.59 11.02
CA TYR A 21 -9.54 2.43 12.00
C TYR A 21 -9.50 1.82 13.41
N SER A 22 -10.58 1.17 13.84
CA SER A 22 -10.70 0.57 15.18
C SER A 22 -9.76 -0.63 15.38
N ARG A 23 -9.44 -1.40 14.34
CA ARG A 23 -8.57 -2.59 14.44
C ARG A 23 -7.07 -2.24 14.57
N TYR A 24 -6.66 -1.04 14.20
CA TYR A 24 -5.26 -0.58 14.21
C TYR A 24 -4.90 0.31 15.41
N THR A 25 -5.83 0.58 16.34
CA THR A 25 -5.64 1.50 17.48
C THR A 25 -5.05 0.87 18.75
N GLY A 26 -4.45 -0.32 18.67
CA GLY A 26 -3.74 -0.94 19.81
C GLY A 26 -2.44 -0.22 20.23
N SER A 27 -1.88 0.63 19.37
CA SER A 27 -0.83 1.62 19.69
C SER A 27 -0.90 2.74 18.66
N ALA A 28 -1.67 3.78 18.97
CA ALA A 28 -2.11 4.83 18.04
C ALA A 28 -0.99 5.62 17.33
N ARG A 29 0.29 5.40 17.67
CA ARG A 29 1.43 6.12 17.07
C ARG A 29 2.21 5.33 16.02
N THR A 30 2.13 3.99 15.98
CA THR A 30 2.84 3.19 14.97
C THR A 30 1.93 2.76 13.81
N GLY A 31 0.62 2.61 14.07
CA GLY A 31 -0.36 2.17 13.07
C GLY A 31 -0.77 3.25 12.04
N LEU A 32 -0.38 4.52 12.22
CA LEU A 32 -0.68 5.60 11.27
C LEU A 32 0.48 5.91 10.32
N VAL A 33 1.70 5.41 10.58
CA VAL A 33 2.95 5.91 9.98
C VAL A 33 3.27 5.27 8.62
N MET A 34 2.49 4.26 8.18
CA MET A 34 2.67 3.58 6.89
C MET A 34 1.37 3.34 6.12
N THR A 35 0.23 3.76 6.68
CA THR A 35 -1.09 3.37 6.17
C THR A 35 -1.38 3.97 4.79
N MET A 36 -0.94 5.20 4.55
CA MET A 36 -1.19 5.88 3.27
C MET A 36 -0.33 5.28 2.15
N GLU A 37 0.92 4.94 2.45
CA GLU A 37 1.85 4.28 1.54
C GLU A 37 1.37 2.89 1.19
N ILE A 38 0.98 2.09 2.19
CA ILE A 38 0.40 0.76 1.97
C ILE A 38 -0.90 0.87 1.16
N ALA A 39 -1.79 1.81 1.49
CA ALA A 39 -3.02 2.00 0.74
C ALA A 39 -2.77 2.38 -0.73
N ALA A 40 -1.78 3.23 -1.00
CA ALA A 40 -1.38 3.59 -2.35
C ALA A 40 -0.84 2.38 -3.14
N ALA A 41 0.02 1.58 -2.52
CA ALA A 41 0.58 0.36 -3.10
C ALA A 41 -0.51 -0.69 -3.40
N VAL A 42 -1.37 -0.99 -2.42
CA VAL A 42 -2.48 -1.94 -2.60
C VAL A 42 -3.47 -1.44 -3.63
N GLY A 43 -3.83 -0.15 -3.57
CA GLY A 43 -4.72 0.47 -4.56
C GLY A 43 -4.16 0.41 -5.97
N PHE A 44 -2.84 0.49 -6.16
CA PHE A 44 -2.20 0.29 -7.46
C PHE A 44 -2.35 -1.16 -7.95
N VAL A 45 -1.99 -2.16 -7.14
CA VAL A 45 -2.10 -3.58 -7.54
C VAL A 45 -3.56 -3.99 -7.78
N SER A 46 -4.49 -3.56 -6.93
CA SER A 46 -5.92 -3.81 -7.10
C SER A 46 -6.48 -3.16 -8.38
N ARG A 47 -5.96 -2.00 -8.79
CA ARG A 47 -6.33 -1.38 -10.07
C ARG A 47 -5.83 -2.21 -11.26
N LEU A 48 -4.62 -2.76 -11.20
CA LEU A 48 -4.12 -3.66 -12.26
C LEU A 48 -5.05 -4.86 -12.43
N LEU A 49 -5.41 -5.53 -11.33
CA LEU A 49 -6.36 -6.66 -11.36
C LEU A 49 -7.75 -6.24 -11.85
N ARG A 50 -8.26 -5.10 -11.40
CA ARG A 50 -9.56 -4.57 -11.84
C ARG A 50 -9.61 -4.32 -13.35
N ASN A 51 -8.54 -3.76 -13.91
CA ASN A 51 -8.46 -3.42 -15.33
C ASN A 51 -8.49 -4.64 -16.24
N THR A 52 -8.27 -5.84 -15.71
CA THR A 52 -8.45 -7.10 -16.47
C THR A 52 -9.91 -7.43 -16.75
N GLY A 53 -10.85 -6.90 -15.98
CA GLY A 53 -12.27 -7.25 -16.04
C GLY A 53 -12.61 -8.65 -15.53
N LEU A 54 -11.62 -9.42 -15.05
CA LEU A 54 -11.77 -10.82 -14.64
C LEU A 54 -11.93 -11.00 -13.12
N VAL A 55 -11.75 -9.93 -12.35
CA VAL A 55 -11.85 -9.97 -10.88
C VAL A 55 -13.00 -9.09 -10.42
N SER A 56 -13.96 -9.68 -9.70
CA SER A 56 -15.15 -8.96 -9.24
C SER A 56 -14.82 -7.91 -8.17
N PRO A 57 -15.66 -6.87 -7.98
CA PRO A 57 -15.47 -5.88 -6.91
C PRO A 57 -15.38 -6.49 -5.51
N GLY A 58 -16.18 -7.52 -5.21
CA GLY A 58 -16.14 -8.22 -3.93
C GLY A 58 -14.82 -8.97 -3.71
N GLN A 59 -14.31 -9.66 -4.74
CA GLN A 59 -12.98 -10.27 -4.68
C GLN A 59 -11.89 -9.21 -4.50
N LEU A 60 -11.94 -8.09 -5.23
CA LEU A 60 -10.96 -7.01 -5.08
C LEU A 60 -10.95 -6.42 -3.67
N GLN A 61 -12.09 -6.33 -3.00
CA GLN A 61 -12.16 -5.88 -1.61
C GLN A 61 -11.45 -6.85 -0.66
N ILE A 62 -11.70 -8.16 -0.80
CA ILE A 62 -11.04 -9.20 0.01
C ILE A 62 -9.54 -9.21 -0.25
N PHE A 63 -9.12 -9.15 -1.51
CA PHE A 63 -7.71 -9.07 -1.91
C PHE A 63 -7.05 -7.84 -1.28
N SER A 64 -7.66 -6.66 -1.42
CA SER A 64 -7.10 -5.40 -0.91
C SER A 64 -6.94 -5.42 0.59
N HIS A 65 -7.93 -5.91 1.34
CA HIS A 65 -7.83 -6.03 2.80
C HIS A 65 -6.74 -7.03 3.19
N SER A 66 -6.72 -8.20 2.55
CA SER A 66 -5.71 -9.22 2.85
C SER A 66 -4.29 -8.77 2.55
N LEU A 67 -4.08 -7.98 1.49
CA LEU A 67 -2.77 -7.46 1.13
C LEU A 67 -2.34 -6.35 2.08
N GLN A 68 -3.25 -5.44 2.46
CA GLN A 68 -2.95 -4.40 3.46
C GLN A 68 -2.47 -5.00 4.77
N ASP A 69 -3.19 -5.97 5.32
CA ASP A 69 -2.82 -6.63 6.59
C ASP A 69 -1.47 -7.35 6.47
N ALA A 70 -1.23 -8.02 5.34
CA ALA A 70 0.02 -8.73 5.10
C ALA A 70 1.22 -7.79 5.01
N LEU A 71 1.08 -6.64 4.33
CA LEU A 71 2.14 -5.64 4.21
C LEU A 71 2.39 -4.93 5.54
N ALA A 72 1.33 -4.55 6.26
CA ALA A 72 1.45 -3.90 7.56
C ALA A 72 2.22 -4.79 8.56
N GLU A 73 1.88 -6.08 8.63
CA GLU A 73 2.61 -7.02 9.48
C GLU A 73 4.05 -7.22 9.00
N HIS A 74 4.27 -7.35 7.68
CA HIS A 74 5.61 -7.57 7.13
C HIS A 74 6.56 -6.39 7.38
N TYR A 75 6.05 -5.16 7.32
CA TYR A 75 6.83 -3.92 7.42
C TYR A 75 7.04 -3.44 8.86
N LYS A 76 6.28 -3.96 9.83
CA LYS A 76 6.22 -3.51 11.23
C LYS A 76 7.58 -3.23 11.90
N HIS A 77 8.60 -4.03 11.61
CA HIS A 77 9.96 -3.91 12.17
C HIS A 77 10.99 -3.37 11.17
N HIS A 78 10.54 -3.00 9.98
CA HIS A 78 11.36 -2.55 8.87
C HIS A 78 10.86 -1.21 8.33
N TRP A 79 10.25 -0.36 9.15
CA TRP A 79 9.78 0.97 8.77
C TRP A 79 10.58 2.05 9.50
N PHE A 80 11.34 2.86 8.76
CA PHE A 80 12.26 3.85 9.33
C PHE A 80 12.03 5.24 8.70
N PRO A 81 11.09 6.05 9.20
CA PRO A 81 10.79 7.36 8.63
C PRO A 81 11.98 8.33 8.58
N ASP A 82 12.88 8.27 9.56
CA ASP A 82 14.10 9.10 9.58
C ASP A 82 15.14 8.69 8.53
N LYS A 83 15.02 7.47 7.98
CA LYS A 83 15.89 6.91 6.94
C LYS A 83 15.04 6.13 5.94
N PRO A 84 14.23 6.78 5.08
CA PRO A 84 13.22 6.10 4.26
C PRO A 84 13.77 4.94 3.42
N CYS A 85 14.97 5.10 2.83
CA CYS A 85 15.61 4.07 2.02
C CYS A 85 16.06 2.84 2.83
N LYS A 86 16.21 2.93 4.16
CA LYS A 86 16.60 1.79 5.00
C LYS A 86 15.50 0.74 4.96
N GLY A 87 15.85 -0.47 4.51
CA GLY A 87 14.90 -1.58 4.36
C GLY A 87 14.01 -1.49 3.11
N SER A 88 14.24 -0.54 2.20
CA SER A 88 13.44 -0.41 0.96
C SER A 88 13.45 -1.71 0.13
N GLY A 89 14.62 -2.35 -0.04
CA GLY A 89 14.71 -3.65 -0.71
C GLY A 89 13.94 -4.78 -0.01
N TYR A 90 13.83 -4.76 1.32
CA TYR A 90 13.02 -5.73 2.08
C TYR A 90 11.52 -5.50 1.89
N ARG A 91 11.10 -4.24 1.84
CA ARG A 91 9.70 -3.86 1.60
C ARG A 91 9.30 -3.90 0.12
N CYS A 92 10.26 -4.03 -0.79
CA CYS A 92 10.00 -4.04 -2.22
C CYS A 92 9.08 -5.21 -2.60
N ILE A 93 7.99 -4.89 -3.28
CA ILE A 93 7.11 -5.87 -3.91
C ILE A 93 7.63 -6.11 -5.33
N ARG A 94 7.96 -7.35 -5.67
CA ARG A 94 8.55 -7.69 -6.97
C ARG A 94 7.84 -8.85 -7.64
N ILE A 95 7.46 -8.64 -8.90
CA ILE A 95 6.98 -9.69 -9.81
C ILE A 95 7.98 -9.76 -10.95
N ASN A 96 8.49 -10.96 -11.20
CA ASN A 96 9.36 -11.29 -12.34
C ASN A 96 9.05 -12.73 -12.77
N HIS A 97 10.06 -13.59 -12.97
CA HIS A 97 9.87 -15.04 -13.04
C HIS A 97 9.30 -15.68 -11.75
N LYS A 98 9.19 -14.90 -10.66
CA LYS A 98 8.59 -15.30 -9.38
C LYS A 98 7.53 -14.28 -8.96
N MET A 99 6.40 -14.78 -8.45
CA MET A 99 5.34 -13.95 -7.88
C MET A 99 5.73 -13.52 -6.47
N ASP A 100 5.47 -12.25 -6.14
CA ASP A 100 5.63 -11.76 -4.78
C ASP A 100 4.79 -12.61 -3.80
N PRO A 101 5.37 -13.10 -2.70
CA PRO A 101 4.67 -14.02 -1.80
C PRO A 101 3.49 -13.37 -1.07
N LEU A 102 3.51 -12.05 -0.82
CA LEU A 102 2.41 -11.35 -0.16
C LEU A 102 1.26 -11.13 -1.13
N ILE A 103 1.54 -10.75 -2.38
CA ILE A 103 0.54 -10.72 -3.45
C ILE A 103 -0.07 -12.10 -3.66
N GLY A 104 0.77 -13.15 -3.79
CA GLY A 104 0.32 -14.52 -3.98
C GLY A 104 -0.58 -15.00 -2.84
N LYS A 105 -0.20 -14.72 -1.58
CA LYS A 105 -1.00 -15.07 -0.41
C LYS A 105 -2.35 -14.34 -0.38
N ALA A 106 -2.38 -13.05 -0.72
CA ALA A 106 -3.63 -12.28 -0.77
C ALA A 106 -4.54 -12.74 -1.92
N ALA A 107 -3.98 -13.03 -3.09
CA ALA A 107 -4.69 -13.52 -4.26
C ALA A 107 -5.28 -14.92 -4.05
N ASN A 108 -4.57 -15.81 -3.35
CA ASN A 108 -5.09 -17.13 -3.00
C ASN A 108 -6.39 -17.05 -2.19
N ARG A 109 -6.58 -16.00 -1.36
CA ARG A 109 -7.84 -15.81 -0.61
C ARG A 109 -9.06 -15.56 -1.49
N ILE A 110 -8.84 -15.13 -2.74
CA ILE A 110 -9.92 -14.87 -3.72
C ILE A 110 -9.96 -15.91 -4.83
N GLY A 111 -9.25 -17.03 -4.65
CA GLY A 111 -9.23 -18.15 -5.60
C GLY A 111 -8.29 -17.97 -6.78
N LEU A 112 -7.35 -17.01 -6.74
CA LEU A 112 -6.37 -16.81 -7.81
C LEU A 112 -5.03 -17.43 -7.45
N SER A 113 -4.61 -18.41 -8.26
CA SER A 113 -3.27 -19.00 -8.21
C SER A 113 -2.20 -18.05 -8.76
N SER A 114 -0.93 -18.29 -8.40
CA SER A 114 0.20 -17.51 -8.95
C SER A 114 0.28 -17.60 -10.48
N GLN A 115 -0.05 -18.75 -11.07
CA GLN A 115 -0.08 -18.93 -12.53
C GLN A 115 -1.14 -18.05 -13.20
N GLN A 116 -2.30 -17.86 -12.55
CA GLN A 116 -3.30 -16.92 -13.03
C GLN A 116 -2.81 -15.49 -12.88
N LEU A 117 -2.21 -15.14 -11.74
CA LEU A 117 -1.68 -13.79 -11.51
C LEU A 117 -0.64 -13.37 -12.54
N PHE A 118 0.24 -14.27 -12.99
CA PHE A 118 1.19 -13.99 -14.07
C PHE A 118 0.54 -13.64 -15.41
N LYS A 119 -0.71 -14.06 -15.64
CA LYS A 119 -1.48 -13.68 -16.83
C LYS A 119 -2.22 -12.36 -16.66
N LEU A 120 -2.43 -11.91 -15.41
CA LEU A 120 -3.26 -10.76 -15.07
C LEU A 120 -2.45 -9.51 -14.71
N LEU A 121 -1.22 -9.69 -14.23
CA LEU A 121 -0.31 -8.62 -13.79
C LEU A 121 0.85 -8.46 -14.78
N PRO A 122 1.54 -7.31 -14.79
CA PRO A 122 2.77 -7.13 -15.56
C PRO A 122 3.79 -8.22 -15.23
N SER A 123 4.46 -8.76 -16.25
CA SER A 123 5.47 -9.82 -16.09
C SER A 123 6.67 -9.36 -15.28
N GLU A 124 7.05 -8.08 -15.42
CA GLU A 124 8.09 -7.43 -14.63
C GLU A 124 7.50 -6.19 -13.96
N LEU A 125 7.34 -6.26 -12.64
CA LEU A 125 6.91 -5.15 -11.79
C LEU A 125 7.85 -5.06 -10.59
N THR A 126 8.34 -3.85 -10.31
CA THR A 126 9.02 -3.52 -9.07
C THR A 126 8.29 -2.35 -8.42
N LEU A 127 7.86 -2.50 -7.17
CA LEU A 127 7.08 -1.50 -6.42
C LEU A 127 7.76 -1.26 -5.07
N TRP A 128 8.25 -0.04 -4.87
CA TRP A 128 8.86 0.40 -3.63
C TRP A 128 7.81 1.08 -2.76
N VAL A 129 7.72 0.65 -1.51
CA VAL A 129 6.80 1.20 -0.51
C VAL A 129 7.65 1.70 0.65
N ASP A 130 8.02 2.97 0.58
CA ASP A 130 8.96 3.60 1.51
C ASP A 130 8.24 4.73 2.27
N PRO A 131 8.69 5.09 3.49
CA PRO A 131 8.14 6.25 4.18
C PRO A 131 8.11 7.47 3.27
N TYR A 132 6.92 8.07 3.14
CA TYR A 132 6.67 9.26 2.34
C TYR A 132 6.73 9.10 0.82
N GLU A 133 7.06 7.93 0.27
CA GLU A 133 7.14 7.74 -1.18
C GLU A 133 6.72 6.30 -1.58
N VAL A 134 5.80 6.19 -2.53
CA VAL A 134 5.51 4.93 -3.22
C VAL A 134 5.80 5.13 -4.69
N SER A 135 6.69 4.32 -5.24
CA SER A 135 7.11 4.40 -6.63
C SER A 135 7.19 3.01 -7.24
N TYR A 136 7.09 2.94 -8.57
CA TYR A 136 7.11 1.67 -9.28
C TYR A 136 7.82 1.76 -10.62
N ARG A 137 8.19 0.59 -11.13
CA ARG A 137 8.70 0.37 -12.48
C ARG A 137 8.00 -0.84 -13.09
N ILE A 138 7.55 -0.72 -14.33
CA ILE A 138 7.07 -1.84 -15.14
C ILE A 138 8.08 -2.11 -16.26
N GLY A 139 8.54 -3.35 -16.39
CA GLY A 139 9.65 -3.71 -17.27
C GLY A 139 11.03 -3.47 -16.64
N GLU A 140 12.04 -4.16 -17.14
CA GLU A 140 13.44 -3.98 -16.70
C GLU A 140 13.95 -2.57 -17.05
N ASP A 141 13.65 -2.11 -18.28
CA ASP A 141 14.03 -0.79 -18.80
C ASP A 141 12.94 0.28 -18.61
N GLY A 142 11.94 0.01 -17.76
CA GLY A 142 10.85 0.95 -17.51
C GLY A 142 11.29 2.21 -16.78
N SER A 143 10.59 3.31 -17.01
CA SER A 143 10.73 4.52 -16.19
C SER A 143 10.20 4.30 -14.77
N ILE A 144 10.82 4.97 -13.80
CA ILE A 144 10.30 5.05 -12.44
C ILE A 144 9.16 6.07 -12.40
N CYS A 145 8.00 5.64 -11.89
CA CYS A 145 6.82 6.47 -11.72
C CYS A 145 6.44 6.56 -10.24
N VAL A 146 6.11 7.76 -9.76
CA VAL A 146 5.67 7.99 -8.38
C VAL A 146 4.14 7.86 -8.30
N LEU A 147 3.66 7.04 -7.36
CA LEU A 147 2.24 6.82 -7.05
C LEU A 147 1.76 7.65 -5.87
N TYR A 148 2.66 7.89 -4.91
CA TYR A 148 2.39 8.64 -3.69
C TYR A 148 3.68 9.35 -3.27
N GLU A 149 3.55 10.60 -2.85
CA GLU A 149 4.61 11.38 -2.25
C GLU A 149 4.01 12.25 -1.15
N ALA A 150 4.70 12.35 -0.02
CA ALA A 150 4.34 13.22 1.09
C ALA A 150 5.57 13.94 1.64
N PRO A 151 5.41 15.12 2.26
CA PRO A 151 6.50 15.73 3.00
C PRO A 151 6.82 14.91 4.25
N PRO A 152 8.11 14.74 4.61
CA PRO A 152 8.47 14.12 5.88
C PRO A 152 7.91 14.95 7.04
N ALA A 153 7.42 14.29 8.09
CA ALA A 153 6.72 14.91 9.23
C ALA A 153 7.55 16.01 9.93
N ASN A 154 8.86 15.99 9.74
CA ASN A 154 9.87 16.91 10.26
C ASN A 154 9.70 18.35 9.73
N ASN A 155 8.93 18.55 8.64
CA ASN A 155 8.76 19.85 7.98
C ASN A 155 7.44 20.57 8.30
N LEU A 156 6.59 20.04 9.17
CA LEU A 156 5.34 20.70 9.56
C LEU A 156 5.55 21.98 10.39
N GLY A 157 6.80 22.32 10.74
CA GLY A 157 7.19 23.49 11.52
C GLY A 157 7.82 24.65 10.73
N MET A 158 7.91 24.59 9.39
CA MET A 158 8.54 25.66 8.60
C MET A 158 7.73 26.05 7.36
N LEU A 159 6.44 26.37 7.56
CA LEU A 159 5.69 27.19 6.61
C LEU A 159 6.06 28.67 6.82
N THR A 160 7.24 29.06 6.35
CA THR A 160 7.57 30.47 6.13
C THR A 160 8.24 30.62 4.77
N CYS A 161 7.43 31.05 3.81
CA CYS A 161 7.76 31.86 2.63
C CYS A 161 9.17 31.71 2.01
N LYS A 162 9.27 30.95 0.90
CA LYS A 162 9.85 31.47 -0.35
C LYS A 162 9.72 30.52 -1.56
N ASN A 163 9.36 31.16 -2.66
CA ASN A 163 9.56 30.82 -4.08
C ASN A 163 8.59 29.85 -4.76
N GLU A 164 7.56 30.48 -5.34
CA GLU A 164 7.20 30.22 -6.74
C GLU A 164 8.43 30.35 -7.67
N LEU A 165 8.33 29.65 -8.81
CA LEU A 165 9.19 29.67 -10.00
C LEU A 165 10.32 28.63 -10.05
N MET A 166 10.02 27.47 -10.65
CA MET A 166 10.69 26.90 -11.83
C MET A 166 10.16 25.47 -12.07
N GLY A 167 9.51 25.27 -13.22
CA GLY A 167 9.17 23.94 -13.70
C GLY A 167 10.43 23.08 -13.81
N ARG A 168 10.38 21.86 -13.28
CA ARG A 168 11.46 20.88 -13.44
C ARG A 168 10.88 19.50 -13.65
N THR A 169 11.15 18.99 -14.85
CA THR A 169 11.18 17.58 -15.20
C THR A 169 11.87 16.78 -14.10
N SER A 170 11.30 15.62 -13.78
CA SER A 170 11.80 14.69 -12.75
C SER A 170 13.29 14.41 -12.93
N PRO A 171 14.14 14.62 -11.90
CA PRO A 171 15.51 14.12 -11.93
C PRO A 171 15.49 12.61 -11.62
N SER A 172 16.31 11.85 -12.34
CA SER A 172 16.60 10.44 -12.05
C SER A 172 17.26 10.31 -10.68
N LYS A 173 16.50 9.86 -9.67
CA LYS A 173 17.07 9.42 -8.39
C LYS A 173 17.72 8.04 -8.61
N ASN A 174 19.05 7.99 -8.56
CA ASN A 174 19.82 6.76 -8.68
C ASN A 174 19.63 5.87 -7.43
N TYR A 175 18.79 4.84 -7.54
CA TYR A 175 18.71 3.77 -6.54
C TYR A 175 19.92 2.85 -6.67
N TRP A 176 20.98 3.12 -5.91
CA TRP A 176 22.08 2.17 -5.75
C TRP A 176 21.65 1.01 -4.87
N MET A 177 21.49 -0.17 -5.46
CA MET A 177 21.31 -1.43 -4.73
C MET A 177 22.68 -1.88 -4.23
N ALA A 178 22.92 -1.78 -2.92
CA ALA A 178 24.06 -2.44 -2.30
C ALA A 178 23.82 -3.95 -2.30
N VAL A 179 24.63 -4.69 -3.07
CA VAL A 179 24.69 -6.15 -3.00
C VAL A 179 25.83 -6.49 -2.03
N SER A 180 25.51 -7.05 -0.87
CA SER A 180 26.53 -7.65 -0.01
C SER A 180 26.84 -9.06 -0.52
N SER A 181 28.14 -9.32 -0.72
CA SER A 181 28.71 -10.65 -1.02
C SER A 181 28.69 -11.57 0.20
#